data_AF-A0A291QU25-F1
#
_entry.id   AF-A0A291QU25-F1
#
_cell.length_a   1.000
_cell.length_b   1.000
_cell.length_c   1.000
_cell.angle_alpha   90.00
_cell.angle_beta   90.00
_cell.angle_gamma   90.00
#
_symmetry.space_group_name_H-M   'P 1'
#
loop_
_entity.id
_entity.type
_entity.pdbx_description
1 polymer ?
#
loop_
_entity_poly.entity_id
_entity_poly.type
_entity_poly.pdbx_seq_one_letter_code
_entity_poly.pdbx_strand_id
1 'polypeptide(L)'
;MHHSQIGRYEKGEASPAAEVLKKMANALDVSTDFLMNGTTADLAAENITDKTLINQFNRISELSEENKIVVSKLIDAFLFQQEMKQKLGQ
;
A
#
# COMPACT_ATOMS: atom_id res chain seq x y z
N MET A 1 -5.46 -3.79 -28.65
CA MET A 1 -4.49 -2.99 -27.86
C MET A 1 -3.39 -2.57 -28.81
N HIS A 2 -3.30 -1.28 -29.16
CA HIS A 2 -2.18 -0.79 -29.95
C HIS A 2 -1.00 -0.48 -29.02
N HIS A 3 0.23 -0.77 -29.45
CA HIS A 3 1.45 -0.52 -28.68
C HIS A 3 1.54 0.92 -28.14
N SER A 4 1.04 1.89 -28.91
CA SER A 4 0.96 3.30 -28.51
C SER A 4 0.10 3.57 -27.28
N GLN A 5 -0.91 2.73 -26.99
CA GLN A 5 -1.77 2.91 -25.82
C GLN A 5 -1.08 2.39 -24.55
N ILE A 6 -0.28 1.33 -24.66
CA ILE A 6 0.48 0.77 -23.52
C ILE A 6 1.49 1.80 -23.02
N GLY A 7 2.27 2.40 -23.93
CA GLY A 7 3.24 3.42 -23.55
C GLY A 7 2.62 4.68 -22.93
N ARG A 8 1.35 4.98 -23.24
CA ARG A 8 0.60 6.07 -22.58
C ARG A 8 0.14 5.70 -21.18
N TYR A 9 -0.22 4.44 -20.95
CA TYR A 9 -0.56 3.93 -19.62
C TYR A 9 0.66 3.94 -18.69
N GLU A 10 1.82 3.49 -19.17
CA GLU A 10 3.06 3.48 -18.40
C GLU A 10 3.54 4.88 -17.98
N LYS A 11 3.24 5.91 -18.79
CA LYS A 11 3.56 7.31 -18.50
C LYS A 11 2.49 8.04 -17.68
N GLY A 12 1.37 7.37 -17.35
CA GLY A 12 0.23 8.00 -16.67
C GLY A 12 -0.54 9.01 -17.53
N GLU A 13 -0.31 9.07 -18.84
CA GLU A 13 -0.98 10.00 -19.79
C GLU A 13 -2.39 9.53 -20.19
N ALA A 14 -2.74 8.29 -19.82
CA ALA A 14 -4.07 7.70 -19.99
C ALA A 14 -4.29 6.62 -18.92
N SER A 15 -5.56 6.34 -18.61
CA SER A 15 -5.92 5.20 -17.76
C SER A 15 -6.64 4.12 -18.58
N PRO A 16 -6.35 2.83 -18.37
CA PRO A 16 -7.05 1.75 -19.05
C PRO A 16 -8.51 1.67 -18.57
N ALA A 17 -9.41 1.32 -19.48
CA ALA A 17 -10.78 0.95 -19.10
C ALA A 17 -10.78 -0.35 -18.28
N ALA A 18 -11.80 -0.56 -17.45
CA ALA A 18 -11.89 -1.73 -16.55
C ALA A 18 -11.70 -3.07 -17.26
N GLU A 19 -12.25 -3.23 -18.48
CA GLU A 19 -12.09 -4.45 -19.27
C GLU A 19 -10.64 -4.66 -19.75
N VAL A 20 -9.94 -3.59 -20.11
CA VAL A 20 -8.53 -3.62 -20.52
C VAL A 20 -7.65 -3.93 -19.32
N LEU A 21 -7.91 -3.30 -18.18
CA LEU A 21 -7.22 -3.57 -16.92
C LEU A 21 -7.38 -5.05 -16.49
N LYS A 22 -8.60 -5.60 -16.59
CA LYS A 22 -8.84 -7.02 -16.31
C LYS A 22 -8.07 -7.95 -17.24
N LYS A 23 -7.99 -7.62 -18.54
CA LYS A 23 -7.20 -8.40 -19.51
C LYS A 23 -5.70 -8.34 -19.20
N MET A 24 -5.20 -7.19 -18.78
CA MET A 24 -3.80 -7.04 -18.33
C MET A 24 -3.53 -7.88 -17.09
N ALA A 25 -4.37 -7.77 -16.06
CA ALA A 25 -4.26 -8.53 -14.82
C ALA A 25 -4.20 -10.04 -15.08
N ASN A 26 -5.11 -10.55 -15.91
CA ASN A 26 -5.13 -11.96 -16.30
C ASN A 26 -3.89 -12.39 -17.09
N ALA A 27 -3.36 -11.53 -17.98
CA ALA A 27 -2.19 -11.86 -18.79
C ALA A 27 -0.88 -11.86 -17.97
N LEU A 28 -0.84 -11.07 -16.90
CA LEU A 28 0.30 -10.93 -15.99
C LEU A 28 0.20 -11.82 -14.75
N ASP A 29 -0.90 -12.57 -14.62
CA ASP A 29 -1.21 -13.42 -13.46
C ASP A 29 -1.18 -12.67 -12.11
N VAL A 30 -1.76 -11.46 -12.11
CA VAL A 30 -1.88 -10.59 -10.92
C VAL A 30 -3.33 -10.14 -10.74
N SER A 31 -3.64 -9.56 -9.58
CA SER A 31 -4.96 -8.96 -9.35
C SER A 31 -5.09 -7.59 -10.01
N THR A 32 -6.32 -7.20 -10.36
CA THR A 32 -6.59 -5.83 -10.82
C THR A 32 -6.28 -4.79 -9.75
N ASP A 33 -6.45 -5.16 -8.47
CA ASP A 33 -6.10 -4.33 -7.31
C ASP A 33 -4.60 -4.04 -7.27
N PHE A 34 -3.76 -5.06 -7.49
CA PHE A 34 -2.30 -4.90 -7.57
C PHE A 34 -1.87 -3.95 -8.69
N LEU A 35 -2.53 -4.00 -9.86
CA LEU A 35 -2.21 -3.08 -10.97
C LEU A 35 -2.62 -1.62 -10.68
N MET A 36 -3.62 -1.40 -9.83
CA MET A 36 -4.11 -0.06 -9.49
C MET A 36 -3.36 0.54 -8.30
N ASN A 37 -3.07 -0.28 -7.30
CA ASN A 37 -2.64 0.15 -5.98
C ASN A 37 -1.21 -0.32 -5.66
N GLY A 38 -0.56 -1.11 -6.52
CA GLY A 38 0.74 -1.71 -6.22
C GLY A 38 0.67 -2.73 -5.09
N THR A 39 1.82 -3.08 -4.51
CA THR A 39 1.88 -3.87 -3.27
C THR A 39 1.62 -2.98 -2.06
N THR A 40 1.25 -3.59 -0.93
CA THR A 40 1.23 -2.89 0.36
C THR A 40 2.59 -2.26 0.71
N ALA A 41 3.70 -2.84 0.23
CA ALA A 41 5.03 -2.28 0.39
C ALA A 41 5.25 -1.03 -0.49
N ASP A 42 4.71 -1.00 -1.71
CA ASP A 42 4.75 0.16 -2.60
C ASP A 42 3.92 1.32 -2.02
N LEU A 43 2.71 1.03 -1.54
CA LEU A 43 1.84 2.01 -0.87
C LEU A 43 2.49 2.61 0.39
N ALA A 44 3.19 1.77 1.16
CA ALA A 44 3.94 2.21 2.32
C ALA A 44 5.13 3.11 1.90
N ALA A 45 5.85 2.75 0.84
CA ALA A 45 6.98 3.52 0.33
C ALA A 45 6.59 4.89 -0.27
N GLU A 46 5.38 5.02 -0.82
CA GLU A 46 4.87 6.29 -1.33
C GLU A 46 4.55 7.30 -0.21
N ASN A 47 4.07 6.83 0.94
CA ASN A 47 3.60 7.69 2.04
C ASN A 47 4.61 7.83 3.19
N ILE A 48 5.50 6.86 3.36
CA ILE A 48 6.48 6.81 4.46
C ILE A 48 7.86 7.14 3.90
N THR A 49 8.39 8.32 4.21
CA THR A 49 9.74 8.72 3.76
C THR A 49 10.87 8.11 4.61
N ASP A 50 10.55 7.60 5.80
CA ASP A 50 11.51 6.95 6.69
C ASP A 50 11.71 5.48 6.30
N LYS A 51 12.89 5.18 5.74
CA LYS A 51 13.31 3.83 5.35
C LYS A 51 13.29 2.83 6.51
N THR A 52 13.50 3.29 7.74
CA THR A 52 13.46 2.43 8.93
C THR A 52 12.05 1.94 9.20
N LEU A 53 11.06 2.83 9.09
CA LEU A 53 9.65 2.49 9.27
C LEU A 53 9.17 1.53 8.19
N ILE A 54 9.57 1.73 6.93
CA ILE A 54 9.27 0.78 5.84
C ILE A 54 9.83 -0.62 6.16
N ASN A 55 11.09 -0.70 6.59
CA ASN A 55 11.72 -1.97 6.92
C ASN A 55 11.01 -2.65 8.12
N GLN A 56 10.65 -1.88 9.14
CA GLN A 56 9.86 -2.41 10.26
C GLN A 56 8.50 -2.94 9.81
N PHE A 57 7.79 -2.21 8.95
CA PHE A 57 6.51 -2.65 8.40
C PHE A 57 6.64 -3.96 7.61
N ASN A 58 7.64 -4.08 6.73
CA ASN A 58 7.90 -5.31 5.97
C ASN A 58 8.19 -6.50 6.90
N ARG A 59 8.94 -6.30 7.98
CA ARG A 59 9.19 -7.36 8.96
C ARG A 59 7.95 -7.74 9.75
N ILE A 60 7.05 -6.80 10.02
CA ILE A 60 5.77 -7.05 10.70
C ILE A 60 4.82 -7.84 9.78
N SER A 61 4.80 -7.56 8.48
CA SER A 61 3.91 -8.25 7.53
C SER A 61 4.24 -9.74 7.38
N GLU A 62 5.47 -10.15 7.70
CA GLU A 62 5.94 -11.54 7.72
C GLU A 62 5.60 -12.30 9.02
N LEU A 63 5.10 -11.63 10.07
CA LEU A 63 4.76 -12.27 11.33
C LEU A 63 3.49 -13.16 11.25
N SER A 64 3.26 -13.99 12.26
CA SER A 64 1.97 -14.67 12.43
C SER A 64 0.85 -13.67 12.69
N GLU A 65 -0.39 -14.02 12.34
CA GLU A 65 -1.57 -13.16 12.55
C GLU A 65 -1.74 -12.74 14.02
N GLU A 66 -1.50 -13.66 14.95
CA GLU A 66 -1.51 -13.36 16.40
C GLU A 66 -0.52 -12.23 16.75
N ASN A 67 0.72 -12.33 16.25
CA ASN A 67 1.76 -11.34 16.52
C ASN A 67 1.47 -10.01 15.81
N LYS A 68 0.92 -10.02 14.60
CA LYS A 68 0.48 -8.80 13.91
C LYS A 68 -0.56 -8.06 14.72
N ILE A 69 -1.57 -8.76 15.25
CA ILE A 69 -2.62 -8.16 16.10
C ILE A 69 -2.00 -7.50 17.34
N VAL A 70 -1.03 -8.15 17.98
CA VAL A 70 -0.33 -7.57 19.13
C VAL A 70 0.40 -6.28 18.75
N VAL A 71 1.17 -6.29 17.66
CA VAL A 71 1.90 -5.10 17.19
C VAL A 71 0.96 -3.96 16.83
N SER A 72 -0.13 -4.24 16.10
CA SER A 72 -1.16 -3.23 15.77
C SER A 72 -1.74 -2.59 17.03
N LYS A 73 -2.12 -3.40 18.04
CA LYS A 73 -2.64 -2.86 19.31
C LYS A 73 -1.64 -1.97 20.04
N LEU A 74 -0.35 -2.29 19.99
CA LEU A 74 0.68 -1.46 20.61
C LEU A 74 0.83 -0.11 19.90
N ILE A 75 0.81 -0.12 18.56
CA ILE A 75 0.85 1.10 17.75
C ILE A 75 -0.38 1.97 18.06
N ASP A 76 -1.58 1.38 18.04
CA ASP A 76 -2.83 2.09 18.32
C ASP A 76 -2.85 2.69 19.72
N ALA A 77 -2.41 1.93 20.73
CA ALA A 77 -2.34 2.40 22.11
C ALA A 77 -1.38 3.60 22.24
N PHE A 78 -0.24 3.56 21.55
CA PHE A 78 0.72 4.66 21.57
C PHE A 78 0.16 5.91 20.89
N LEU A 79 -0.45 5.78 19.71
CA LEU A 79 -1.08 6.89 18.99
C LEU A 79 -2.20 7.52 19.84
N PHE A 80 -3.08 6.70 20.40
CA PHE A 80 -4.14 7.15 21.30
C PHE A 80 -3.57 7.91 22.50
N GLN A 81 -2.50 7.42 23.13
CA GLN A 81 -1.86 8.11 24.25
C GLN A 81 -1.36 9.51 23.85
N GLN A 82 -0.75 9.66 22.66
CA GLN A 82 -0.27 10.96 22.19
C GLN A 82 -1.42 11.91 21.88
N GLU A 83 -2.48 11.43 21.21
CA GLU A 83 -3.67 12.23 20.95
C GLU A 83 -4.34 12.71 22.24
N MET A 84 -4.43 11.84 23.26
CA MET A 84 -5.00 12.22 24.55
C MET A 84 -4.13 13.25 25.27
N LYS A 85 -2.80 13.11 25.26
CA LYS A 85 -1.91 14.12 25.81
C LYS A 85 -2.06 15.47 25.12
N GLN A 86 -2.20 15.48 23.79
CA GLN A 86 -2.41 16.71 23.03
C GLN A 86 -3.75 17.38 23.36
N LYS A 87 -4.83 16.59 23.46
CA LYS A 87 -6.18 17.10 23.75
C LYS A 87 -6.37 17.57 25.19
N LEU A 88 -5.69 16.93 26.15
CA LEU A 88 -5.77 17.28 27.59
C LEU A 88 -4.74 18.33 28.01
N GLY A 89 -3.74 18.60 27.17
CA GLY A 89 -2.76 19.68 27.36
C GLY A 89 -3.19 21.02 26.77
N GLN A 90 -4.44 21.14 26.29
CA GLN A 90 -5.08 22.37 25.83
C GLN A 90 -6.13 22.85 26.82
#